data_AF-A0AA36ND18-F1
#
_entry.id   AF-A0AA36ND18-F1
#
_cell.length_a   1.000
_cell.length_b   1.000
_cell.length_c   1.000
_cell.angle_alpha   90.00
_cell.angle_beta   90.00
_cell.angle_gamma   90.00
#
_symmetry.space_group_name_H-M   'P 1'
#
loop_
_entity.id
_entity.type
_entity.pdbx_description
1 polymer ?
#
loop_
_entity_poly.entity_id
_entity_poly.type
_entity_poly.pdbx_seq_one_letter_code
_entity_poly.pdbx_strand_id
1 'polypeptide(L)'
;MAKSSSSSSSSLSSQRKRKRSSSSRPQRSSRRRSPSRRRAPGRRRSRSRRRSPSRRSRRSRSRRRERSSESSFDSGRASPTLGQRSAPKLGILYWGCGLEGRGWDLTGRNPGGFPRIDRNSDALVDSWKGRMENAQVTLRMCASEGPGFKRYVKHFMMLSAQACVEFRLQQYHRHNTANRRKVLTERIVIGGILETYQRRALNTGMRISNGEAGYLSFLRRRCKRYKAQAAKLGGHFAAVILEGGHPELTFQHAARAKEGLPGRERQGLKRLLLILGGPDGVPDQTRVELRRAIEEYTDYPLLGLSLPGGILHSYYALATVLVFHDQALLLPFLEQRLKDQKDSPLSQADKAPDKVPESPQLAPPSLKAPAPRPPDGVHVR
;
A
#
# COMPACT_ATOMS: atom_id res chain seq x y z
N MET A 1 50.29 -18.13 33.41
CA MET A 1 50.46 -16.82 32.75
C MET A 1 51.08 -17.07 31.38
N ALA A 2 50.24 -17.15 30.35
CA ALA A 2 50.64 -17.53 28.99
C ALA A 2 50.97 -16.28 28.16
N LYS A 3 52.11 -16.32 27.48
CA LYS A 3 52.67 -15.24 26.67
C LYS A 3 51.99 -15.19 25.30
N SER A 4 51.51 -14.02 24.93
CA SER A 4 50.94 -13.64 23.64
C SER A 4 52.04 -13.37 22.62
N SER A 5 52.02 -14.10 21.50
CA SER A 5 52.84 -13.85 20.32
C SER A 5 52.03 -13.11 19.25
N SER A 6 52.58 -11.98 18.84
CA SER A 6 52.20 -11.14 17.71
C SER A 6 52.60 -11.79 16.38
N SER A 7 51.72 -11.74 15.38
CA SER A 7 52.10 -11.96 13.98
C SER A 7 51.52 -10.88 13.07
N SER A 8 52.47 -10.14 12.51
CA SER A 8 52.37 -9.16 11.43
C SER A 8 51.97 -9.86 10.13
N SER A 9 51.08 -9.26 9.35
CA SER A 9 50.90 -9.65 7.95
C SER A 9 51.07 -8.45 7.04
N SER A 10 51.91 -8.69 6.05
CA SER A 10 52.57 -7.76 5.15
C SER A 10 51.74 -7.45 3.91
N SER A 11 52.00 -6.24 3.44
CA SER A 11 51.66 -5.66 2.16
C SER A 11 52.10 -6.52 0.96
N LEU A 12 51.20 -6.71 -0.01
CA LEU A 12 51.58 -6.99 -1.39
C LEU A 12 50.79 -6.10 -2.35
N SER A 13 51.54 -5.16 -2.90
CA SER A 13 51.24 -4.34 -4.06
C SER A 13 51.18 -5.21 -5.32
N SER A 14 50.23 -4.93 -6.21
CA SER A 14 50.33 -5.34 -7.61
C SER A 14 49.57 -4.36 -8.48
N GLN A 15 50.34 -3.44 -9.05
CA GLN A 15 49.99 -2.62 -10.19
C GLN A 15 49.58 -3.49 -11.37
N ARG A 16 48.44 -3.19 -12.03
CA ARG A 16 48.25 -3.60 -13.41
C ARG A 16 47.47 -2.56 -14.23
N LYS A 17 48.28 -1.80 -14.97
CA LYS A 17 48.14 -1.36 -16.37
C LYS A 17 46.73 -1.09 -16.91
N ARG A 18 46.51 0.22 -17.12
CA ARG A 18 45.79 0.86 -18.23
C ARG A 18 45.61 -0.01 -19.48
N LYS A 19 44.39 -0.02 -20.03
CA LYS A 19 44.15 0.05 -21.47
C LYS A 19 42.86 0.81 -21.76
N ARG A 20 43.06 2.00 -22.33
CA ARG A 20 42.05 2.81 -23.00
C ARG A 20 41.68 2.11 -24.30
N SER A 21 40.39 1.97 -24.58
CA SER A 21 39.88 1.81 -25.94
C SER A 21 38.63 2.68 -26.08
N SER A 22 38.85 3.83 -26.69
CA SER A 22 37.86 4.71 -27.27
C SER A 22 37.14 3.97 -28.40
N SER A 23 35.88 3.59 -28.18
CA SER A 23 35.01 3.13 -29.25
C SER A 23 34.23 4.31 -29.84
N SER A 24 34.38 4.39 -31.16
CA SER A 24 33.89 5.40 -32.07
C SER A 24 32.37 5.40 -32.19
N ARG A 25 31.78 6.59 -32.08
CA ARG A 25 30.40 6.89 -32.48
C ARG A 25 30.29 6.91 -34.01
N PRO A 26 29.41 6.13 -34.64
CA PRO A 26 29.02 6.39 -36.02
C PRO A 26 27.96 7.49 -36.06
N GLN A 27 28.27 8.57 -36.77
CA GLN A 27 27.33 9.61 -37.16
C GLN A 27 26.26 9.02 -38.08
N ARG A 28 25.00 9.04 -37.65
CA ARG A 28 23.85 8.70 -38.49
C ARG A 28 23.35 9.95 -39.19
N SER A 29 23.44 9.90 -40.51
CA SER A 29 23.05 10.91 -41.48
C SER A 29 21.55 11.23 -41.42
N SER A 30 21.26 12.51 -41.30
CA SER A 30 19.95 13.10 -41.47
C SER A 30 19.56 13.14 -42.95
N ARG A 31 18.68 12.24 -43.38
CA ARG A 31 17.91 12.39 -44.62
C ARG A 31 16.42 12.32 -44.28
N ARG A 32 15.78 13.48 -44.08
CA ARG A 32 14.32 13.61 -44.18
C ARG A 32 13.98 14.53 -45.32
N ARG A 33 13.53 13.91 -46.41
CA ARG A 33 12.82 14.52 -47.52
C ARG A 33 11.44 14.97 -47.03
N SER A 34 11.12 16.24 -47.24
CA SER A 34 9.73 16.70 -47.41
C SER A 34 9.25 16.27 -48.81
N PRO A 35 7.95 15.99 -48.98
CA PRO A 35 7.18 16.96 -49.76
C PRO A 35 5.76 17.21 -49.27
N SER A 36 5.41 18.49 -49.44
CA SER A 36 4.12 19.12 -49.68
C SER A 36 2.94 18.28 -50.20
N ARG A 37 1.74 18.85 -50.00
CA ARG A 37 0.41 18.61 -50.64
C ARG A 37 -0.52 17.78 -49.75
N ARG A 38 -1.78 18.15 -49.46
CA ARG A 38 -2.74 19.04 -50.11
C ARG A 38 -3.72 19.59 -49.06
N ARG A 39 -4.06 20.86 -49.18
CA ARG A 39 -5.26 21.47 -48.59
C ARG A 39 -6.49 20.98 -49.35
N ALA A 40 -7.57 20.66 -48.64
CA ALA A 40 -8.92 20.64 -49.18
C ALA A 40 -9.81 21.43 -48.21
N PRO A 41 -10.46 22.53 -48.65
CA PRO A 41 -11.46 23.22 -47.86
C PRO A 41 -12.85 22.72 -48.26
N GLY A 42 -13.76 22.68 -47.29
CA GLY A 42 -15.19 22.71 -47.57
C GLY A 42 -15.98 21.59 -46.91
N ARG A 43 -16.64 21.93 -45.81
CA ARG A 43 -18.10 21.79 -45.72
C ARG A 43 -18.63 22.55 -44.50
N ARG A 44 -19.12 23.75 -44.79
CA ARG A 44 -20.19 24.42 -44.03
C ARG A 44 -21.39 23.47 -43.98
N ARG A 45 -21.85 23.11 -42.79
CA ARG A 45 -23.25 22.72 -42.57
C ARG A 45 -23.77 23.31 -41.25
N SER A 46 -24.63 24.30 -41.46
CA SER A 46 -26.00 24.33 -40.94
C SER A 46 -26.20 24.48 -39.44
N ARG A 47 -26.50 25.72 -39.08
CA ARG A 47 -27.30 26.16 -37.94
C ARG A 47 -28.58 25.34 -37.82
N SER A 48 -28.90 24.88 -36.61
CA SER A 48 -30.25 24.49 -36.22
C SER A 48 -30.45 24.72 -34.72
N ARG A 49 -31.24 25.77 -34.43
CA ARG A 49 -32.32 25.88 -33.42
C ARG A 49 -32.04 25.30 -32.03
N ARG A 50 -31.82 26.17 -31.04
CA ARG A 50 -32.85 26.64 -30.08
C ARG A 50 -33.68 25.49 -29.49
N ARG A 51 -33.38 25.12 -28.24
CA ARG A 51 -34.37 24.72 -27.24
C ARG A 51 -33.77 24.90 -25.84
N SER A 52 -34.17 25.98 -25.20
CA SER A 52 -34.02 26.20 -23.75
C SER A 52 -34.94 25.25 -23.00
N PRO A 53 -34.53 24.75 -21.82
CA PRO A 53 -35.49 24.41 -20.78
C PRO A 53 -35.26 25.28 -19.53
N SER A 54 -36.28 26.10 -19.29
CA SER A 54 -36.90 26.36 -17.98
C SER A 54 -36.03 26.20 -16.73
N ARG A 55 -35.71 27.36 -16.14
CA ARG A 55 -35.45 27.54 -14.72
C ARG A 55 -36.58 26.92 -13.89
N ARG A 56 -36.32 25.80 -13.22
CA ARG A 56 -37.13 25.32 -12.09
C ARG A 56 -36.26 25.26 -10.83
N SER A 57 -36.53 26.23 -9.97
CA SER A 57 -36.37 26.25 -8.52
C SER A 57 -35.89 24.93 -7.89
N ARG A 58 -34.71 24.97 -7.27
CA ARG A 58 -34.30 24.02 -6.23
C ARG A 58 -33.67 24.78 -5.07
N ARG A 59 -34.53 25.24 -4.16
CA ARG A 59 -34.15 25.56 -2.79
C ARG A 59 -34.14 24.28 -1.95
N SER A 60 -33.11 24.18 -1.11
CA SER A 60 -33.04 23.47 0.17
C SER A 60 -33.30 21.96 0.23
N ARG A 61 -32.21 21.17 0.20
CA ARG A 61 -32.04 19.93 0.99
C ARG A 61 -30.56 19.47 0.97
N SER A 62 -29.68 20.23 1.62
CA SER A 62 -28.27 19.88 1.81
C SER A 62 -28.03 19.18 3.16
N ARG A 63 -28.58 17.97 3.32
CA ARG A 63 -28.12 16.98 4.32
C ARG A 63 -28.19 15.56 3.74
N ARG A 64 -27.79 15.40 2.48
CA ARG A 64 -27.69 14.08 1.86
C ARG A 64 -26.34 13.48 2.23
N ARG A 65 -26.35 12.68 3.29
CA ARG A 65 -25.28 11.73 3.67
C ARG A 65 -24.60 11.19 2.42
N GLU A 66 -23.28 11.35 2.34
CA GLU A 66 -22.40 10.61 1.41
C GLU A 66 -22.44 9.11 1.75
N ARG A 67 -23.58 8.46 1.51
CA ARG A 67 -23.63 7.00 1.33
C ARG A 67 -22.95 6.73 0.00
N SER A 68 -21.63 6.57 0.05
CA SER A 68 -20.79 6.16 -1.06
C SER A 68 -21.35 4.87 -1.67
N SER A 69 -22.03 5.02 -2.81
CA SER A 69 -22.57 3.97 -3.67
C SER A 69 -21.43 3.22 -4.39
N GLU A 70 -20.60 2.51 -3.62
CA GLU A 70 -19.61 1.57 -4.17
C GLU A 70 -20.26 0.25 -4.63
N SER A 71 -21.56 0.04 -4.38
CA SER A 71 -22.26 -1.22 -4.68
C SER A 71 -22.78 -1.37 -6.12
N SER A 72 -22.62 -0.40 -7.01
CA SER A 72 -23.27 -0.41 -8.34
C SER A 72 -22.34 -0.44 -9.56
N PHE A 73 -21.01 -0.43 -9.40
CA PHE A 73 -20.08 -0.22 -10.53
C PHE A 73 -19.39 -1.49 -11.06
N ASP A 74 -19.75 -2.67 -10.56
CA ASP A 74 -19.39 -3.98 -11.17
C ASP A 74 -20.46 -4.47 -12.16
N SER A 75 -21.35 -3.59 -12.63
CA SER A 75 -22.35 -3.86 -13.70
C SER A 75 -21.72 -3.76 -15.10
N GLY A 76 -20.53 -4.33 -15.27
CA GLY A 76 -20.09 -4.77 -16.59
C GLY A 76 -21.05 -5.84 -17.05
N ARG A 77 -21.79 -5.56 -18.10
CA ARG A 77 -22.90 -6.32 -18.71
C ARG A 77 -22.44 -7.67 -19.32
N ALA A 78 -21.66 -8.44 -18.57
CA ALA A 78 -21.50 -9.87 -18.81
C ALA A 78 -22.61 -10.54 -18.00
N SER A 79 -23.57 -11.15 -18.69
CA SER A 79 -24.58 -12.00 -18.05
C SER A 79 -23.87 -12.94 -17.05
N PRO A 80 -24.35 -13.06 -15.81
CA PRO A 80 -23.78 -14.03 -14.88
C PRO A 80 -24.05 -15.40 -15.47
N THR A 81 -23.04 -16.01 -16.08
CA THR A 81 -23.03 -17.45 -16.27
C THR A 81 -23.11 -18.05 -14.87
N LEU A 82 -24.29 -18.58 -14.52
CA LEU A 82 -24.53 -19.34 -13.30
C LEU A 82 -23.41 -20.37 -13.19
N GLY A 83 -22.50 -20.19 -12.23
CA GLY A 83 -21.46 -21.18 -11.93
C GLY A 83 -20.05 -20.63 -11.74
N GLN A 84 -19.69 -19.46 -12.28
CA GLN A 84 -18.36 -18.91 -12.00
C GLN A 84 -18.32 -18.22 -10.63
N ARG A 85 -17.87 -18.96 -9.61
CA ARG A 85 -17.52 -18.42 -8.29
C ARG A 85 -16.62 -17.19 -8.50
N SER A 86 -17.10 -16.01 -8.10
CA SER A 86 -16.35 -14.77 -8.30
C SER A 86 -14.99 -14.88 -7.60
N ALA A 87 -13.90 -14.74 -8.35
CA ALA A 87 -12.56 -14.76 -7.80
C ALA A 87 -12.42 -13.77 -6.63
N PRO A 88 -11.74 -14.14 -5.53
CA PRO A 88 -11.56 -13.28 -4.38
C PRO A 88 -10.95 -11.94 -4.75
N LYS A 89 -11.33 -10.89 -4.02
CA LYS A 89 -10.85 -9.54 -4.29
C LYS A 89 -9.77 -9.15 -3.29
N LEU A 90 -8.71 -8.56 -3.82
CA LEU A 90 -7.55 -8.10 -3.08
C LEU A 90 -7.60 -6.58 -2.87
N GLY A 91 -7.26 -6.16 -1.66
CA GLY A 91 -6.79 -4.81 -1.36
C GLY A 91 -5.31 -4.86 -1.04
N ILE A 92 -4.55 -3.87 -1.52
CA ILE A 92 -3.15 -3.70 -1.18
C ILE A 92 -3.02 -2.49 -0.26
N LEU A 93 -2.27 -2.63 0.83
CA LEU A 93 -1.86 -1.56 1.73
C LEU A 93 -0.35 -1.49 1.69
N TYR A 94 0.17 -0.35 1.27
CA TYR A 94 1.57 0.00 1.31
C TYR A 94 1.81 0.98 2.46
N TRP A 95 2.70 0.64 3.38
CA TRP A 95 3.11 1.51 4.47
C TRP A 95 4.32 2.35 4.06
N GLY A 96 4.13 3.66 3.97
CA GLY A 96 5.16 4.65 3.76
C GLY A 96 5.87 5.01 5.05
N CYS A 97 7.09 4.53 5.21
CA CYS A 97 8.06 5.12 6.12
C CYS A 97 8.65 6.36 5.43
N GLY A 98 8.38 7.56 5.96
CA GLY A 98 9.12 8.76 5.57
C GLY A 98 10.54 8.70 6.14
N LEU A 99 11.42 9.62 5.72
CA LEU A 99 12.69 9.83 6.43
C LEU A 99 12.40 10.05 7.92
N GLU A 100 13.11 9.33 8.79
CA GLU A 100 12.95 9.37 10.26
C GLU A 100 11.59 8.89 10.80
N GLY A 101 10.83 8.08 10.04
CA GLY A 101 9.57 7.50 10.53
C GLY A 101 8.39 8.48 10.65
N ARG A 102 8.56 9.74 10.26
CA ARG A 102 7.51 10.78 10.34
C ARG A 102 6.38 10.60 9.31
N GLY A 103 6.56 9.70 8.34
CA GLY A 103 5.61 9.45 7.27
C GLY A 103 5.65 10.51 6.17
N TRP A 104 4.65 10.50 5.29
CA TRP A 104 4.58 11.45 4.17
C TRP A 104 3.76 12.67 4.54
N ASP A 105 4.37 13.86 4.37
CA ASP A 105 3.67 15.13 4.48
C ASP A 105 3.43 15.74 3.11
N LEU A 106 2.18 15.69 2.63
CA LEU A 106 1.80 16.24 1.32
C LEU A 106 1.91 17.77 1.25
N THR A 107 2.12 18.47 2.36
CA THR A 107 2.40 19.92 2.36
C THR A 107 3.88 20.25 2.07
N GLY A 108 4.77 19.26 2.19
CA GLY A 108 6.20 19.41 1.96
C GLY A 108 6.92 20.26 3.01
N ARG A 109 6.32 20.45 4.20
CA ARG A 109 6.90 21.27 5.28
C ARG A 109 7.90 20.50 6.14
N ASN A 110 7.72 19.18 6.25
CA ASN A 110 8.60 18.34 7.06
C ASN A 110 9.94 18.03 6.35
N PRO A 111 11.03 17.80 7.11
CA PRO A 111 12.38 17.52 6.57
C PRO A 111 12.46 16.24 5.69
N GLY A 112 11.46 15.36 5.78
CA GLY A 112 11.25 14.22 4.87
C GLY A 112 10.18 14.42 3.79
N GLY A 113 9.79 15.67 3.50
CA GLY A 113 8.56 16.08 2.81
C GLY A 113 8.25 15.42 1.47
N PHE A 114 7.08 15.70 0.90
CA PHE A 114 6.64 15.04 -0.34
C PHE A 114 7.27 15.66 -1.61
N PRO A 115 7.37 14.91 -2.73
CA PRO A 115 7.76 15.46 -4.03
C PRO A 115 6.90 16.67 -4.43
N ARG A 116 7.41 17.52 -5.34
CA ARG A 116 6.73 18.73 -5.80
C ARG A 116 6.59 18.75 -7.32
N ILE A 117 5.57 19.43 -7.83
CA ILE A 117 5.44 19.69 -9.28
C ILE A 117 6.08 21.05 -9.55
N ASP A 118 7.09 21.06 -10.43
CA ASP A 118 7.68 22.30 -10.91
C ASP A 118 6.66 23.08 -11.74
N ARG A 119 6.54 24.39 -11.48
CA ARG A 119 5.55 25.24 -12.13
C ARG A 119 5.92 25.56 -13.58
N ASN A 120 7.20 25.52 -13.92
CA ASN A 120 7.68 25.92 -15.24
C ASN A 120 7.70 24.75 -16.21
N SER A 121 8.18 23.58 -15.76
CA SER A 121 8.33 22.39 -16.61
C SER A 121 7.21 21.36 -16.48
N ASP A 122 6.32 21.50 -15.49
CA ASP A 122 5.35 20.46 -15.10
C ASP A 122 6.00 19.13 -14.68
N ALA A 123 7.32 19.10 -14.47
CA ALA A 123 8.05 17.93 -14.04
C ALA A 123 7.89 17.68 -12.55
N LEU A 124 8.03 16.42 -12.13
CA LEU A 124 8.14 16.08 -10.72
C LEU A 124 9.58 16.34 -10.25
N VAL A 125 9.74 17.13 -9.20
CA VAL A 125 11.02 17.44 -8.58
C VAL A 125 11.08 16.76 -7.22
N ASP A 126 12.29 16.38 -6.81
CA ASP A 126 12.55 15.68 -5.55
C ASP A 126 11.79 14.34 -5.45
N SER A 127 11.66 13.58 -6.54
CA SER A 127 10.88 12.33 -6.58
C SER A 127 11.40 11.24 -5.63
N TRP A 128 12.68 11.31 -5.26
CA TRP A 128 13.33 10.45 -4.26
C TRP A 128 12.85 10.72 -2.83
N LYS A 129 12.25 11.88 -2.55
CA LYS A 129 11.79 12.21 -1.19
C LYS A 129 10.65 11.30 -0.77
N GLY A 130 10.74 10.81 0.46
CA GLY A 130 9.80 9.85 1.01
C GLY A 130 9.82 8.49 0.31
N ARG A 131 10.86 8.20 -0.50
CA ARG A 131 11.04 6.96 -1.27
C ARG A 131 9.81 6.57 -2.10
N MET A 132 9.17 7.58 -2.68
CA MET A 132 7.90 7.44 -3.39
C MET A 132 8.02 6.62 -4.69
N GLU A 133 9.23 6.47 -5.22
CA GLU A 133 9.56 5.57 -6.32
C GLU A 133 9.16 4.12 -6.00
N ASN A 134 9.44 3.63 -4.79
CA ASN A 134 9.10 2.27 -4.41
C ASN A 134 7.57 2.06 -4.33
N ALA A 135 6.85 3.02 -3.75
CA ALA A 135 5.39 2.98 -3.69
C ALA A 135 4.77 3.00 -5.10
N GLN A 136 5.33 3.80 -6.01
CA GLN A 136 4.90 3.91 -7.39
C GLN A 136 5.18 2.63 -8.19
N VAL A 137 6.34 2.01 -8.02
CA VAL A 137 6.66 0.69 -8.60
C VAL A 137 5.72 -0.38 -8.05
N THR A 138 5.43 -0.36 -6.75
CA THR A 138 4.48 -1.30 -6.13
C THR A 138 3.06 -1.15 -6.70
N LEU A 139 2.58 0.09 -6.92
CA LEU A 139 1.31 0.32 -7.61
C LEU A 139 1.32 -0.24 -9.04
N ARG A 140 2.44 -0.11 -9.76
CA ARG A 140 2.60 -0.66 -11.11
C ARG A 140 2.53 -2.20 -11.13
N MET A 141 2.95 -2.89 -10.07
CA MET A 141 2.79 -4.37 -9.99
C MET A 141 1.32 -4.80 -9.97
N CYS A 142 0.40 -3.90 -9.59
CA CYS A 142 -1.04 -4.14 -9.69
C CYS A 142 -1.58 -3.98 -11.11
N ALA A 143 -0.78 -3.42 -12.03
CA ALA A 143 -1.19 -3.21 -13.42
C ALA A 143 -1.31 -4.54 -14.17
N SER A 144 -2.04 -4.51 -15.27
CA SER A 144 -2.18 -5.64 -16.19
C SER A 144 -2.22 -5.12 -17.62
N GLU A 145 -1.68 -5.88 -18.56
CA GLU A 145 -1.85 -5.62 -19.99
C GLU A 145 -3.34 -5.59 -20.36
N GLY A 146 -3.78 -4.55 -21.08
CA GLY A 146 -5.17 -4.39 -21.50
C GLY A 146 -6.02 -3.51 -20.57
N PRO A 147 -6.78 -4.05 -19.60
CA PRO A 147 -7.77 -3.30 -18.82
C PRO A 147 -7.17 -2.33 -17.79
N GLY A 148 -5.84 -2.15 -17.81
CA GLY A 148 -5.08 -1.22 -16.96
C GLY A 148 -4.60 -1.85 -15.67
N PHE A 149 -5.51 -2.41 -14.86
CA PHE A 149 -5.19 -3.09 -13.60
C PHE A 149 -5.83 -4.46 -13.49
N LYS A 150 -5.14 -5.36 -12.75
CA LYS A 150 -5.62 -6.71 -12.42
C LYS A 150 -7.03 -6.65 -11.82
N ARG A 151 -8.00 -7.35 -12.41
CA ARG A 151 -9.44 -7.24 -12.08
C ARG A 151 -9.80 -7.68 -10.65
N TYR A 152 -8.94 -8.48 -10.03
CA TYR A 152 -9.09 -8.91 -8.65
C TYR A 152 -8.51 -7.91 -7.65
N VAL A 153 -7.60 -7.02 -8.06
CA VAL A 153 -7.09 -5.94 -7.20
C VAL A 153 -8.03 -4.74 -7.30
N LYS A 154 -8.75 -4.43 -6.22
CA LYS A 154 -9.76 -3.38 -6.22
C LYS A 154 -9.22 -2.04 -5.71
N HIS A 155 -8.40 -2.08 -4.66
CA HIS A 155 -7.84 -0.88 -4.04
C HIS A 155 -6.34 -1.04 -3.82
N PHE A 156 -5.63 0.07 -3.99
CA PHE A 156 -4.25 0.25 -3.53
C PHE A 156 -4.24 1.43 -2.56
N MET A 157 -3.82 1.19 -1.33
CA MET A 157 -3.83 2.17 -0.25
C MET A 157 -2.39 2.45 0.13
N MET A 158 -1.99 3.70 0.15
CA MET A 158 -0.71 4.15 0.63
C MET A 158 -0.95 4.87 1.95
N LEU A 159 -0.48 4.32 3.05
CA LEU A 159 -0.66 4.87 4.39
C LEU A 159 0.68 5.23 5.00
N SER A 160 0.71 6.28 5.80
CA SER A 160 1.82 6.67 6.65
C SER A 160 1.25 7.32 7.92
N ALA A 161 2.12 7.72 8.85
CA ALA A 161 1.69 8.43 10.07
C ALA A 161 0.90 9.72 9.77
N GLN A 162 1.18 10.39 8.64
CA GLN A 162 0.64 11.71 8.31
C GLN A 162 -0.27 11.74 7.07
N ALA A 163 -0.11 10.83 6.12
CA ALA A 163 -0.92 10.83 4.90
C ALA A 163 -1.56 9.48 4.62
N CYS A 164 -2.76 9.52 4.07
CA CYS A 164 -3.46 8.37 3.51
C CYS A 164 -3.91 8.69 2.10
N VAL A 165 -3.52 7.84 1.16
CA VAL A 165 -3.92 7.91 -0.24
C VAL A 165 -4.56 6.59 -0.61
N GLU A 166 -5.75 6.64 -1.18
CA GLU A 166 -6.46 5.47 -1.68
C GLU A 166 -6.66 5.59 -3.18
N PHE A 167 -6.19 4.60 -3.92
CA PHE A 167 -6.47 4.42 -5.33
C PHE A 167 -7.57 3.37 -5.51
N ARG A 168 -8.70 3.79 -6.05
CA ARG A 168 -9.70 2.90 -6.64
C ARG A 168 -9.27 2.58 -8.07
N LEU A 169 -8.49 1.52 -8.22
CA LEU A 169 -7.67 1.26 -9.42
C LEU A 169 -8.46 1.36 -10.74
N GLN A 170 -9.65 0.78 -10.80
CA GLN A 170 -10.49 0.83 -12.01
C GLN A 170 -11.01 2.23 -12.32
N GLN A 171 -11.38 3.01 -11.29
CA GLN A 171 -11.80 4.40 -11.47
C GLN A 171 -10.60 5.28 -11.89
N TYR A 172 -9.45 5.06 -11.25
CA TYR A 172 -8.20 5.75 -11.56
C TYR A 172 -7.73 5.49 -12.99
N HIS A 173 -7.75 4.24 -13.45
CA HIS A 173 -7.42 3.90 -14.84
C HIS A 173 -8.36 4.54 -15.86
N ARG A 174 -9.67 4.55 -15.60
CA ARG A 174 -10.65 5.22 -16.49
C ARG A 174 -10.38 6.72 -16.59
N HIS A 175 -10.14 7.37 -15.45
CA HIS A 175 -9.80 8.78 -15.39
C HIS A 175 -8.54 9.08 -16.21
N ASN A 176 -7.48 8.32 -15.98
CA ASN A 176 -6.21 8.45 -16.71
C ASN A 176 -6.37 8.19 -18.21
N THR A 177 -7.16 7.19 -18.61
CA THR A 177 -7.44 6.90 -20.02
C THR A 177 -8.20 8.04 -20.68
N ALA A 178 -9.22 8.60 -20.02
CA ALA A 178 -9.99 9.73 -20.53
C ALA A 178 -9.09 10.97 -20.77
N ASN A 179 -8.08 11.15 -19.91
CA ASN A 179 -7.10 12.22 -20.01
C ASN A 179 -5.87 11.88 -20.87
N ARG A 180 -5.88 10.76 -21.60
CA ARG A 180 -4.76 10.28 -22.44
C ARG A 180 -3.44 10.07 -21.66
N ARG A 181 -3.53 9.75 -20.37
CA ARG A 181 -2.42 9.54 -19.42
C ARG A 181 -2.31 8.06 -19.01
N LYS A 182 -2.18 7.14 -19.96
CA LYS A 182 -2.22 5.69 -19.70
C LYS A 182 -0.96 5.15 -19.00
N VAL A 183 0.20 5.73 -19.29
CA VAL A 183 1.48 5.28 -18.72
C VAL A 183 1.60 5.81 -17.30
N LEU A 184 1.75 4.91 -16.33
CA LEU A 184 1.85 5.24 -14.91
C LEU A 184 3.23 5.81 -14.56
N THR A 185 3.65 6.91 -15.16
CA THR A 185 4.91 7.60 -14.81
C THR A 185 4.85 8.18 -13.39
N GLU A 186 6.00 8.56 -12.83
CA GLU A 186 6.04 9.23 -11.52
C GLU A 186 5.16 10.48 -11.51
N ARG A 187 5.25 11.28 -12.57
CA ARG A 187 4.42 12.47 -12.76
C ARG A 187 2.92 12.17 -12.77
N ILE A 188 2.49 11.05 -13.35
CA ILE A 188 1.07 10.65 -13.36
C ILE A 188 0.62 10.17 -11.98
N VAL A 189 1.43 9.31 -11.32
CA VAL A 189 1.06 8.73 -10.03
C VAL A 189 1.24 9.75 -8.90
N ILE A 190 2.47 10.18 -8.64
CA ILE A 190 2.81 11.08 -7.54
C ILE A 190 2.27 12.49 -7.81
N GLY A 191 2.46 12.99 -9.03
CA GLY A 191 1.87 14.28 -9.41
C GLY A 191 0.34 14.26 -9.39
N GLY A 192 -0.30 13.12 -9.70
CA GLY A 192 -1.74 12.95 -9.56
C GLY A 192 -2.23 13.03 -8.10
N ILE A 193 -1.44 12.51 -7.15
CA ILE A 193 -1.70 12.67 -5.70
C ILE A 193 -1.69 14.16 -5.35
N LEU A 194 -0.62 14.87 -5.72
CA LEU A 194 -0.46 16.30 -5.43
C LEU A 194 -1.58 17.15 -6.04
N GLU A 195 -1.89 16.94 -7.31
CA GLU A 195 -2.99 17.63 -8.00
C GLU A 195 -4.33 17.38 -7.32
N THR A 196 -4.61 16.13 -6.94
CA THR A 196 -5.87 15.78 -6.28
C THR A 196 -5.94 16.38 -4.88
N TYR A 197 -4.84 16.39 -4.14
CA TYR A 197 -4.77 17.01 -2.81
C TYR A 197 -4.96 18.53 -2.88
N GLN A 198 -4.21 19.21 -3.74
CA GLN A 198 -4.22 20.68 -3.86
C GLN A 198 -5.49 21.21 -4.49
N ARG A 199 -5.96 20.59 -5.59
CA ARG A 199 -7.09 21.08 -6.40
C ARG A 199 -8.42 20.43 -6.01
N ARG A 200 -8.41 19.48 -5.06
CA ARG A 200 -9.58 18.67 -4.68
C ARG A 200 -10.27 18.05 -5.89
N ALA A 201 -9.46 17.55 -6.83
CA ALA A 201 -9.95 17.03 -8.09
C ALA A 201 -10.93 15.87 -7.86
N LEU A 202 -12.17 16.05 -8.32
CA LEU A 202 -13.22 15.05 -8.15
C LEU A 202 -13.09 13.94 -9.21
N ASN A 203 -13.55 12.74 -8.86
CA ASN A 203 -13.64 11.60 -9.78
C ASN A 203 -12.31 11.10 -10.36
N THR A 204 -11.17 11.48 -9.80
CA THR A 204 -9.85 10.97 -10.19
C THR A 204 -9.67 9.49 -9.87
N GLY A 205 -10.56 8.90 -9.06
CA GLY A 205 -10.37 7.56 -8.50
C GLY A 205 -9.38 7.54 -7.32
N MET A 206 -8.91 8.70 -6.87
CA MET A 206 -8.11 8.85 -5.67
C MET A 206 -8.92 9.46 -4.52
N ARG A 207 -8.61 9.06 -3.29
CA ARG A 207 -9.05 9.74 -2.06
C ARG A 207 -7.83 10.02 -1.21
N ILE A 208 -7.70 11.24 -0.74
CA ILE A 208 -6.50 11.70 -0.06
C ILE A 208 -6.90 12.39 1.24
N SER A 209 -6.21 12.05 2.32
CA SER A 209 -6.23 12.77 3.58
C SER A 209 -4.79 13.03 4.02
N ASN A 210 -4.52 14.24 4.49
CA ASN A 210 -3.24 14.65 5.06
C ASN A 210 -3.52 15.20 6.47
N GLY A 211 -2.84 14.69 7.49
CA GLY A 211 -3.04 14.96 8.90
C GLY A 211 -2.66 13.76 9.78
N GLU A 212 -2.23 14.05 11.01
CA GLU A 212 -1.78 13.03 11.98
C GLU A 212 -2.89 12.04 12.35
N ALA A 213 -2.49 10.79 12.62
CA ALA A 213 -3.32 9.71 13.17
C ALA A 213 -4.59 9.34 12.37
N GLY A 214 -4.79 9.93 11.18
CA GLY A 214 -5.94 9.63 10.33
C GLY A 214 -5.95 8.18 9.80
N TYR A 215 -4.78 7.54 9.74
CA TYR A 215 -4.59 6.25 9.08
C TYR A 215 -5.30 5.09 9.78
N LEU A 216 -5.34 5.05 11.12
CA LEU A 216 -6.05 3.99 11.84
C LEU A 216 -7.56 4.08 11.61
N SER A 217 -8.12 5.28 11.68
CA SER A 217 -9.55 5.49 11.39
C SER A 217 -9.88 5.11 9.94
N PHE A 218 -8.99 5.42 9.01
CA PHE A 218 -9.10 5.05 7.61
C PHE A 218 -9.07 3.54 7.42
N LEU A 219 -8.11 2.87 8.05
CA LEU A 219 -7.91 1.43 8.00
C LEU A 219 -9.11 0.68 8.58
N ARG A 220 -9.56 1.02 9.80
CA ARG A 220 -10.75 0.42 10.42
C ARG A 220 -11.98 0.53 9.52
N ARG A 221 -12.22 1.72 8.93
CA ARG A 221 -13.32 1.91 7.97
C ARG A 221 -13.21 0.99 6.75
N ARG A 222 -11.99 0.74 6.26
CA ARG A 222 -11.75 -0.14 5.11
C ARG A 222 -11.89 -1.62 5.48
N CYS A 223 -11.32 -2.06 6.60
CA CYS A 223 -11.47 -3.42 7.12
C CYS A 223 -12.93 -3.76 7.39
N LYS A 224 -13.70 -2.86 8.03
CA LYS A 224 -15.15 -3.03 8.21
C LYS A 224 -15.89 -3.24 6.89
N ARG A 225 -15.53 -2.50 5.84
CA ARG A 225 -16.12 -2.68 4.50
C ARG A 225 -15.73 -4.02 3.88
N TYR A 226 -14.48 -4.45 4.03
CA TYR A 226 -14.03 -5.73 3.50
C TYR A 226 -14.72 -6.90 4.20
N LYS A 227 -14.85 -6.86 5.53
CA LYS A 227 -15.64 -7.83 6.30
C LYS A 227 -17.07 -7.92 5.78
N ALA A 228 -17.77 -6.78 5.68
CA ALA A 228 -19.15 -6.75 5.17
C ALA A 228 -19.28 -7.27 3.73
N GLN A 229 -18.29 -6.99 2.87
CA GLN A 229 -18.27 -7.51 1.49
C GLN A 229 -18.00 -9.00 1.42
N ALA A 230 -17.12 -9.53 2.28
CA ALA A 230 -16.85 -10.96 2.37
C ALA A 230 -18.09 -11.72 2.88
N ALA A 231 -18.71 -11.23 3.95
CA ALA A 231 -19.92 -11.79 4.53
C ALA A 231 -21.08 -11.83 3.51
N LYS A 232 -21.27 -10.77 2.72
CA LYS A 232 -22.27 -10.74 1.63
C LYS A 232 -22.04 -11.83 0.58
N LEU A 233 -20.79 -12.27 0.40
CA LEU A 233 -20.40 -13.32 -0.54
C LEU A 233 -20.31 -14.70 0.11
N GLY A 234 -20.79 -14.85 1.36
CA GLY A 234 -20.76 -16.12 2.10
C GLY A 234 -19.35 -16.63 2.37
N GLY A 235 -18.39 -15.74 2.65
CA GLY A 235 -17.06 -16.17 3.07
C GLY A 235 -16.31 -15.12 3.86
N HIS A 236 -15.00 -15.30 3.97
CA HIS A 236 -14.23 -14.62 5.01
C HIS A 236 -13.34 -13.49 4.52
N PHE A 237 -13.00 -12.60 5.45
CA PHE A 237 -12.01 -11.55 5.28
C PHE A 237 -10.76 -11.88 6.11
N ALA A 238 -9.62 -11.97 5.42
CA ALA A 238 -8.31 -12.12 6.04
C ALA A 238 -7.37 -10.97 5.65
N ALA A 239 -6.37 -10.75 6.48
CA ALA A 239 -5.26 -9.86 6.20
C ALA A 239 -3.93 -10.60 6.35
N VAL A 240 -2.98 -10.24 5.50
CA VAL A 240 -1.63 -10.82 5.49
C VAL A 240 -0.63 -9.68 5.47
N ILE A 241 0.33 -9.70 6.38
CA ILE A 241 1.47 -8.79 6.41
C ILE A 241 2.69 -9.48 5.82
N LEU A 242 3.32 -8.83 4.85
CA LEU A 242 4.48 -9.33 4.13
C LEU A 242 5.75 -8.77 4.76
N GLU A 243 6.38 -9.58 5.61
CA GLU A 243 7.51 -9.18 6.45
C GLU A 243 8.47 -10.36 6.69
N GLY A 244 9.75 -10.06 6.94
CA GLY A 244 10.75 -11.07 7.30
C GLY A 244 10.47 -11.74 8.64
N GLY A 245 11.10 -12.90 8.88
CA GLY A 245 10.97 -13.65 10.14
C GLY A 245 9.74 -14.55 10.24
N HIS A 246 8.84 -14.49 9.25
CA HIS A 246 7.73 -15.43 9.11
C HIS A 246 8.09 -16.59 8.17
N PRO A 247 7.33 -17.69 8.15
CA PRO A 247 7.62 -18.76 7.22
C PRO A 247 7.36 -18.30 5.78
N GLU A 248 8.24 -18.69 4.88
CA GLU A 248 8.28 -18.21 3.51
C GLU A 248 7.16 -18.82 2.63
N LEU A 249 6.64 -18.02 1.70
CA LEU A 249 5.77 -18.52 0.62
C LEU A 249 6.60 -19.29 -0.42
N THR A 250 6.73 -20.59 -0.25
CA THR A 250 7.40 -21.46 -1.23
C THR A 250 6.39 -22.14 -2.15
N PHE A 251 6.81 -22.42 -3.40
CA PHE A 251 5.97 -23.11 -4.36
C PHE A 251 5.54 -24.51 -3.86
N GLN A 252 6.46 -25.25 -3.26
CA GLN A 252 6.21 -26.60 -2.75
C GLN A 252 5.12 -26.60 -1.66
N HIS A 253 5.17 -25.67 -0.71
CA HIS A 253 4.14 -25.58 0.33
C HIS A 253 2.78 -25.19 -0.26
N ALA A 254 2.77 -24.24 -1.20
CA ALA A 254 1.52 -23.80 -1.81
C ALA A 254 0.88 -24.86 -2.73
N ALA A 255 1.69 -25.66 -3.43
CA ALA A 255 1.23 -26.77 -4.25
C ALA A 255 0.61 -27.89 -3.38
N ARG A 256 1.30 -28.30 -2.31
CA ARG A 256 0.78 -29.29 -1.34
C ARG A 256 -0.53 -28.82 -0.70
N ALA A 257 -0.63 -27.53 -0.36
CA ALA A 257 -1.86 -26.96 0.19
C ALA A 257 -3.05 -27.04 -0.77
N LYS A 258 -2.80 -26.89 -2.07
CA LYS A 258 -3.83 -26.98 -3.10
C LYS A 258 -4.34 -28.41 -3.28
N GLU A 259 -3.46 -29.41 -3.20
CA GLU A 259 -3.82 -30.84 -3.30
C GLU A 259 -4.58 -31.33 -2.06
N GLY A 260 -4.21 -30.87 -0.87
CA GLY A 260 -4.79 -31.30 0.40
C GLY A 260 -6.18 -30.72 0.73
N LEU A 261 -6.71 -29.78 -0.07
CA LEU A 261 -8.02 -29.18 0.19
C LEU A 261 -9.13 -29.95 -0.54
N PRO A 262 -9.96 -30.75 0.17
CA PRO A 262 -11.08 -31.45 -0.46
C PRO A 262 -12.04 -30.43 -1.08
N GLY A 263 -12.45 -30.67 -2.34
CA GLY A 263 -13.20 -29.75 -3.20
C GLY A 263 -14.61 -29.33 -2.75
N ARG A 264 -14.97 -29.49 -1.47
CA ARG A 264 -16.30 -29.14 -0.94
C ARG A 264 -16.39 -27.69 -0.51
N GLU A 265 -17.52 -27.09 -0.87
CA GLU A 265 -18.32 -25.95 -0.35
C GLU A 265 -17.89 -25.20 0.93
N ARG A 266 -16.60 -25.01 1.19
CA ARG A 266 -16.17 -24.19 2.32
C ARG A 266 -16.40 -22.72 1.99
N GLN A 267 -16.81 -21.98 3.02
CA GLN A 267 -16.80 -20.52 3.05
C GLN A 267 -15.34 -20.05 2.92
N GLY A 268 -14.81 -20.04 1.69
CA GLY A 268 -13.40 -19.67 1.46
C GLY A 268 -13.15 -18.18 1.64
N LEU A 269 -11.88 -17.79 1.61
CA LEU A 269 -11.49 -16.38 1.63
C LEU A 269 -12.08 -15.64 0.42
N LYS A 270 -12.91 -14.61 0.65
CA LYS A 270 -13.54 -13.78 -0.41
C LYS A 270 -12.90 -12.39 -0.51
N ARG A 271 -12.27 -11.94 0.56
CA ARG A 271 -11.53 -10.68 0.64
C ARG A 271 -10.19 -10.92 1.31
N LEU A 272 -9.16 -10.37 0.70
CA LEU A 272 -7.80 -10.42 1.22
C LEU A 272 -7.21 -9.01 1.23
N LEU A 273 -6.65 -8.59 2.37
CA LEU A 273 -5.85 -7.38 2.49
C LEU A 273 -4.38 -7.78 2.59
N LEU A 274 -3.57 -7.40 1.62
CA LEU A 274 -2.12 -7.57 1.66
C LEU A 274 -1.47 -6.29 2.18
N ILE A 275 -0.60 -6.41 3.17
CA ILE A 275 0.10 -5.30 3.82
C ILE A 275 1.59 -5.41 3.49
N LEU A 276 2.16 -4.33 2.99
CA LEU A 276 3.53 -4.20 2.54
C LEU A 276 4.20 -3.08 3.33
N GLY A 277 5.36 -3.35 3.91
CA GLY A 277 6.25 -2.30 4.41
C GLY A 277 6.87 -1.52 3.26
N GLY A 278 7.26 -0.27 3.52
CA GLY A 278 8.15 0.48 2.64
C GLY A 278 9.58 -0.05 2.72
N PRO A 279 10.57 0.68 2.18
CA PRO A 279 11.97 0.26 2.22
C PRO A 279 12.51 0.03 3.63
N ASP A 280 12.02 0.81 4.60
CA ASP A 280 12.41 0.68 6.00
C ASP A 280 11.49 -0.29 6.78
N GLY A 281 10.57 -0.98 6.10
CA GLY A 281 9.58 -1.86 6.70
C GLY A 281 8.42 -1.12 7.38
N VAL A 282 7.72 -1.83 8.27
CA VAL A 282 6.72 -1.27 9.19
C VAL A 282 7.36 -1.19 10.57
N PRO A 283 7.41 -0.02 11.23
CA PRO A 283 7.91 0.09 12.60
C PRO A 283 7.13 -0.80 13.56
N ASP A 284 7.79 -1.37 14.58
CA ASP A 284 7.16 -2.32 15.51
C ASP A 284 5.92 -1.74 16.20
N GLN A 285 6.00 -0.50 16.69
CA GLN A 285 4.86 0.19 17.30
C GLN A 285 3.68 0.30 16.33
N THR A 286 3.94 0.71 15.08
CA THR A 286 2.93 0.76 14.03
C THR A 286 2.39 -0.63 13.70
N ARG A 287 3.24 -1.66 13.69
CA ARG A 287 2.82 -3.05 13.44
C ARG A 287 1.81 -3.51 14.48
N VAL A 288 2.05 -3.21 15.76
CA VAL A 288 1.11 -3.50 16.87
C VAL A 288 -0.21 -2.75 16.65
N GLU A 289 -0.16 -1.47 16.30
CA GLU A 289 -1.35 -0.66 16.03
C GLU A 289 -2.16 -1.17 14.83
N LEU A 290 -1.48 -1.52 13.73
CA LEU A 290 -2.09 -2.12 12.55
C LEU A 290 -2.73 -3.46 12.87
N ARG A 291 -2.01 -4.35 13.58
CA ARG A 291 -2.52 -5.65 14.02
C ARG A 291 -3.82 -5.48 14.79
N ARG A 292 -3.81 -4.65 15.85
CA ARG A 292 -4.99 -4.38 16.68
C ARG A 292 -6.16 -3.83 15.87
N ALA A 293 -5.91 -2.88 14.96
CA ALA A 293 -6.96 -2.26 14.16
C ALA A 293 -7.54 -3.19 13.08
N ILE A 294 -6.79 -4.18 12.62
CA ILE A 294 -7.21 -5.13 11.58
C ILE A 294 -7.93 -6.32 12.20
N GLU A 295 -7.37 -6.90 13.26
CA GLU A 295 -7.90 -8.09 13.94
C GLU A 295 -9.28 -7.84 14.57
N GLU A 296 -9.63 -6.59 14.86
CA GLU A 296 -11.00 -6.17 15.23
C GLU A 296 -12.05 -6.53 14.15
N TYR A 297 -11.63 -6.65 12.88
CA TYR A 297 -12.52 -6.81 11.73
C TYR A 297 -12.23 -8.05 10.87
N THR A 298 -11.11 -8.73 11.04
CA THR A 298 -10.85 -10.00 10.34
C THR A 298 -11.50 -11.17 11.06
N ASP A 299 -11.77 -12.24 10.32
CA ASP A 299 -12.28 -13.49 10.91
C ASP A 299 -11.13 -14.36 11.47
N TYR A 300 -9.88 -13.91 11.23
CA TYR A 300 -8.64 -14.60 11.55
C TYR A 300 -7.59 -13.63 12.10
N PRO A 301 -6.59 -14.11 12.85
CA PRO A 301 -5.42 -13.32 13.22
C PRO A 301 -4.69 -12.77 11.99
N LEU A 302 -3.97 -11.65 12.14
CA LEU A 302 -3.12 -11.11 11.09
C LEU A 302 -1.98 -12.10 10.82
N LEU A 303 -1.97 -12.65 9.60
CA LEU A 303 -0.98 -13.62 9.17
C LEU A 303 0.31 -12.94 8.72
N GLY A 304 1.43 -13.39 9.25
CA GLY A 304 2.75 -13.02 8.75
C GLY A 304 3.20 -13.96 7.63
N LEU A 305 3.77 -13.40 6.56
CA LEU A 305 4.34 -14.16 5.45
C LEU A 305 5.67 -13.55 5.04
N SER A 306 6.74 -14.36 5.08
CA SER A 306 8.02 -13.92 4.54
C SER A 306 8.06 -14.16 3.05
N LEU A 307 8.76 -13.27 2.35
CA LEU A 307 8.96 -13.35 0.92
C LEU A 307 10.44 -13.22 0.58
N PRO A 308 10.89 -13.90 -0.48
CA PRO A 308 12.27 -13.82 -0.93
C PRO A 308 12.60 -12.36 -1.28
N GLY A 309 13.79 -11.90 -0.89
CA GLY A 309 14.30 -10.56 -1.21
C GLY A 309 14.46 -9.60 -0.02
N GLY A 310 13.98 -9.93 1.17
CA GLY A 310 14.22 -9.09 2.37
C GLY A 310 13.48 -7.74 2.36
N ILE A 311 13.84 -6.85 3.28
CA ILE A 311 13.04 -5.68 3.71
C ILE A 311 12.85 -4.64 2.58
N LEU A 312 13.83 -4.51 1.67
CA LEU A 312 13.84 -3.45 0.66
C LEU A 312 12.97 -3.74 -0.59
N HIS A 313 12.39 -4.93 -0.71
CA HIS A 313 11.84 -5.42 -1.98
C HIS A 313 10.30 -5.62 -1.94
N SER A 314 9.58 -4.71 -1.30
CA SER A 314 8.10 -4.74 -1.19
C SER A 314 7.35 -4.95 -2.52
N TYR A 315 7.84 -4.39 -3.64
CA TYR A 315 7.26 -4.62 -4.97
C TYR A 315 7.52 -6.04 -5.50
N TYR A 316 8.68 -6.61 -5.22
CA TYR A 316 9.02 -7.99 -5.62
C TYR A 316 8.19 -8.98 -4.81
N ALA A 317 8.09 -8.75 -3.50
CA ALA A 317 7.18 -9.45 -2.61
C ALA A 317 5.74 -9.44 -3.15
N LEU A 318 5.21 -8.26 -3.49
CA LEU A 318 3.89 -8.16 -4.08
C LEU A 318 3.79 -8.93 -5.40
N ALA A 319 4.75 -8.79 -6.30
CA ALA A 319 4.76 -9.49 -7.58
C ALA A 319 4.68 -11.01 -7.39
N THR A 320 5.48 -11.58 -6.48
CA THR A 320 5.45 -13.00 -6.13
C THR A 320 4.08 -13.42 -5.63
N VAL A 321 3.49 -12.70 -4.67
CA VAL A 321 2.15 -13.03 -4.15
C VAL A 321 1.09 -12.96 -5.24
N LEU A 322 1.18 -11.99 -6.15
CA LEU A 322 0.27 -11.87 -7.29
C LEU A 322 0.43 -13.01 -8.29
N VAL A 323 1.66 -13.50 -8.54
CA VAL A 323 1.91 -14.70 -9.37
C VAL A 323 1.29 -15.93 -8.73
N PHE A 324 1.47 -16.15 -7.42
CA PHE A 324 0.84 -17.27 -6.72
C PHE A 324 -0.70 -17.16 -6.71
N HIS A 325 -1.23 -15.94 -6.69
CA HIS A 325 -2.67 -15.72 -6.84
C HIS A 325 -3.15 -16.08 -8.25
N ASP A 326 -2.45 -15.64 -9.29
CA ASP A 326 -2.76 -15.94 -10.69
C ASP A 326 -2.72 -17.45 -10.97
N GLN A 327 -1.84 -18.20 -10.30
CA GLN A 327 -1.73 -19.66 -10.38
C GLN A 327 -2.74 -20.41 -9.47
N ALA A 328 -3.63 -19.68 -8.79
CA ALA A 328 -4.58 -20.21 -7.82
C ALA A 328 -3.93 -21.04 -6.68
N LEU A 329 -2.70 -20.68 -6.28
CA LEU A 329 -1.94 -21.32 -5.21
C LEU A 329 -2.04 -20.54 -3.88
N LEU A 330 -2.18 -19.21 -3.96
CA LEU A 330 -2.13 -18.34 -2.77
C LEU A 330 -3.25 -18.65 -1.76
N LEU A 331 -4.49 -18.76 -2.20
CA LEU A 331 -5.63 -18.89 -1.29
C LEU A 331 -5.66 -20.25 -0.58
N PRO A 332 -5.45 -21.39 -1.29
CA PRO A 332 -5.24 -22.68 -0.63
C PRO A 332 -4.19 -22.63 0.47
N PHE A 333 -3.03 -22.05 0.16
CA PHE A 333 -1.93 -21.93 1.09
C PHE A 333 -2.32 -21.11 2.33
N LEU A 334 -2.95 -19.95 2.15
CA LEU A 334 -3.39 -19.12 3.28
C LEU A 334 -4.46 -19.84 4.11
N GLU A 335 -5.43 -20.51 3.48
CA GLU A 335 -6.48 -21.24 4.19
C GLU A 335 -5.95 -22.42 5.01
N GLN A 336 -4.92 -23.12 4.52
CA GLN A 336 -4.24 -24.14 5.31
C GLN A 336 -3.54 -23.52 6.52
N ARG A 337 -2.75 -22.45 6.30
CA ARG A 337 -2.00 -21.77 7.37
C ARG A 337 -2.90 -21.20 8.46
N LEU A 338 -4.08 -20.72 8.08
CA LEU A 338 -5.12 -20.28 9.02
C LEU A 338 -5.66 -21.40 9.90
N LYS A 339 -5.77 -22.63 9.37
CA LYS A 339 -6.18 -23.80 10.16
C LYS A 339 -5.06 -24.22 11.10
N ASP A 340 -3.84 -24.34 10.59
CA ASP A 340 -2.67 -24.72 11.38
C ASP A 340 -2.47 -23.76 12.58
N GLN A 341 -2.72 -22.46 12.40
CA GLN A 341 -2.64 -21.48 13.49
C GLN A 341 -3.77 -21.60 14.51
N LYS A 342 -4.96 -22.04 14.08
CA LYS A 342 -6.10 -22.30 14.98
C LYS A 342 -5.87 -23.54 15.83
N ASP A 343 -5.21 -24.55 15.24
CA ASP A 343 -4.94 -25.82 15.89
C ASP A 343 -3.66 -25.78 16.75
N SER A 344 -2.86 -24.71 16.65
CA SER A 344 -1.67 -24.53 17.48
C SER A 344 -2.05 -24.26 18.95
N PRO A 345 -1.56 -25.07 19.91
CA PRO A 345 -1.95 -24.97 21.33
C PRO A 345 -1.57 -23.62 21.97
N LEU A 346 -0.55 -22.94 21.44
CA LEU A 346 -0.13 -21.61 21.92
C LEU A 346 -1.20 -20.53 21.69
N SER A 347 -2.04 -20.68 20.67
CA SER A 347 -3.17 -19.76 20.39
C SER A 347 -4.27 -19.82 21.46
N GLN A 348 -4.31 -20.88 22.26
CA GLN A 348 -5.27 -21.03 23.35
C GLN A 348 -4.77 -20.44 24.67
N ALA A 349 -3.45 -20.30 24.86
CA ALA A 349 -2.86 -19.75 26.09
C ALA A 349 -3.16 -18.24 26.25
N ASP A 350 -3.15 -17.47 25.17
CA ASP A 350 -3.42 -16.02 25.19
C ASP A 350 -4.92 -15.66 25.33
N LYS A 351 -5.81 -16.67 25.40
CA LYS A 351 -7.25 -16.48 25.64
C LYS A 351 -7.70 -16.91 27.03
N ALA A 352 -6.81 -17.42 27.88
CA ALA A 352 -7.13 -17.49 29.29
C ALA A 352 -7.39 -16.04 29.74
N PRO A 353 -8.58 -15.72 30.29
CA PRO A 353 -8.77 -14.41 30.89
C PRO A 353 -7.65 -14.23 31.88
N ASP A 354 -6.96 -13.09 31.83
CA ASP A 354 -6.09 -12.63 32.90
C ASP A 354 -6.91 -12.74 34.20
N LYS A 355 -6.82 -13.88 34.88
CA LYS A 355 -7.05 -13.96 36.30
C LYS A 355 -5.94 -13.09 36.84
N VAL A 356 -6.24 -11.81 36.98
CA VAL A 356 -5.41 -10.83 37.66
C VAL A 356 -4.91 -11.57 38.90
N PRO A 357 -3.61 -11.88 38.99
CA PRO A 357 -3.09 -12.52 40.19
C PRO A 357 -3.47 -11.57 41.32
N GLU A 358 -4.35 -12.05 42.18
CA GLU A 358 -4.79 -11.39 43.39
C GLU A 358 -3.52 -10.93 44.09
N SER A 359 -3.25 -9.63 43.99
CA SER A 359 -1.97 -9.08 44.42
C SER A 359 -1.86 -9.38 45.90
N PRO A 360 -0.79 -10.03 46.38
CA PRO A 360 -0.60 -10.21 47.80
C PRO A 360 -0.64 -8.83 48.44
N GLN A 361 -1.54 -8.63 49.41
CA GLN A 361 -1.67 -7.39 50.15
C GLN A 361 -0.31 -7.01 50.73
N LEU A 362 0.38 -6.08 50.06
CA LEU A 362 1.59 -5.47 50.55
C LEU A 362 1.19 -4.64 51.78
N ALA A 363 1.81 -4.96 52.91
CA ALA A 363 1.68 -4.21 54.15
C ALA A 363 1.93 -2.71 53.90
N PRO A 364 1.21 -1.81 54.60
CA PRO A 364 1.32 -0.38 54.40
C PRO A 364 2.77 0.11 54.60
N PRO A 365 3.25 1.02 53.74
CA PRO A 365 4.61 1.53 53.82
C PRO A 365 4.82 2.31 55.12
N SER A 366 5.82 1.92 55.89
CA SER A 366 6.32 2.65 57.05
C SER A 366 6.77 4.04 56.61
N LEU A 367 6.16 5.07 57.19
CA LEU A 367 6.49 6.48 56.99
C LEU A 367 7.98 6.71 57.28
N LYS A 368 8.78 6.93 56.24
CA LYS A 368 10.14 7.44 56.38
C LYS A 368 10.08 8.91 56.80
N ALA A 369 10.80 9.23 57.88
CA ALA A 369 10.96 10.58 58.39
C ALA A 369 11.51 11.53 57.31
N PRO A 370 11.08 12.81 57.30
CA PRO A 370 11.53 13.80 56.33
C PRO A 370 13.02 14.10 56.48
N ALA A 371 13.71 14.21 55.35
CA ALA A 371 15.11 14.57 55.29
C ALA A 371 15.34 16.02 55.78
N PRO A 372 16.46 16.29 56.49
CA PRO A 372 16.78 17.63 56.96
C PRO A 372 17.06 18.58 55.78
N ARG A 373 16.55 19.81 55.90
CA ARG A 373 16.75 20.89 54.91
C ARG A 373 18.24 21.29 54.86
N PRO A 374 18.80 21.54 53.67
CA PRO A 374 20.12 22.13 53.55
C PRO A 374 20.10 23.61 54.01
N PRO A 375 21.20 24.12 54.58
CA PRO A 375 21.30 25.50 55.04
C PRO A 375 21.40 26.47 53.85
N ASP A 376 20.70 27.60 54.00
CA ASP A 376 20.66 28.70 53.05
C ASP A 376 22.00 29.47 53.03
N GLY A 377 22.48 29.73 51.82
CA GLY A 377 23.12 30.99 51.47
C GLY A 377 24.64 31.07 51.54
N VAL A 378 25.28 31.21 50.38
CA VAL A 378 26.38 32.16 50.19
C VAL A 378 26.20 32.86 48.85
N HIS A 379 25.84 34.13 48.90
CA HIS A 379 25.99 35.07 47.79
C HIS A 379 27.47 35.44 47.67
N VAL A 380 28.06 35.24 46.48
CA VAL A 380 29.32 35.87 46.10
C VAL A 380 29.00 36.89 45.01
N ARG A 381 29.45 38.12 45.23
CA ARG A 381 29.33 39.27 44.33
C ARG A 381 30.25 39.14 43.13
#